data_AF-A0A653DLY4-F1
#
_entry.id   AF-A0A653DLY4-F1
#
_cell.length_a   1.000
_cell.length_b   1.000
_cell.length_c   1.000
_cell.angle_alpha   90.00
_cell.angle_beta   90.00
_cell.angle_gamma   90.00
#
_symmetry.space_group_name_H-M   'P 1'
#
loop_
_entity.id
_entity.type
_entity.pdbx_description
1 polymer ?
#
loop_
_entity_poly.entity_id
_entity_poly.type
_entity_poly.pdbx_seq_one_letter_code
_entity_poly.pdbx_strand_id
1 'polypeptide(L)'
;MSKMNMNCSNRAIKYLMFTFNFMFVVTGIILIGVGAKVKSNYATYDNALDAKYFSLPNLLIATGVIIFLVSFLGCYGAMKENWIMLMAFSVLLGVIFIFEFSAGIAGYVLRDRTSAYLETELSKTMKHYDEDTTTAIMWDTIQEEFECCGVKNFSDWETTTFGPGNKSLPISCCPMKEGVIGVFYCNAESINTSLPTPTGDTTEPSTQSTTVNTTVSTTLPTTKAYPGTRTSPYPRGCESAFGSFIKSHAVDIGGLSSESDFHST
;
A
#
# COMPACT_ATOMS: atom_id res chain seq x y z
N MET A 1 -25.20 6.30 55.88
CA MET A 1 -24.79 5.69 54.61
C MET A 1 -25.97 5.67 53.65
N SER A 2 -26.09 6.67 52.78
CA SER A 2 -27.05 6.64 51.68
C SER A 2 -26.55 5.68 50.60
N LYS A 3 -27.37 4.68 50.24
CA LYS A 3 -27.18 3.95 48.98
C LYS A 3 -27.36 4.95 47.85
N MET A 4 -26.27 5.38 47.21
CA MET A 4 -26.38 6.05 45.92
C MET A 4 -26.91 5.02 44.92
N ASN A 5 -28.17 5.16 44.52
CA ASN A 5 -28.72 4.43 43.38
C ASN A 5 -27.97 4.91 42.14
N MET A 6 -26.92 4.18 41.76
CA MET A 6 -26.12 4.51 40.60
C MET A 6 -26.96 4.23 39.35
N ASN A 7 -27.51 5.32 38.79
CA ASN A 7 -28.36 5.35 37.60
C ASN A 7 -27.76 4.51 36.47
N CYS A 8 -28.62 3.92 35.63
CA CYS A 8 -28.20 3.05 34.52
C CYS A 8 -27.08 3.68 33.67
N SER A 9 -27.20 4.98 33.36
CA SER A 9 -26.20 5.77 32.64
C SER A 9 -24.77 5.65 33.21
N ASN A 10 -24.58 5.82 34.52
CA ASN A 10 -23.23 5.76 35.12
C ASN A 10 -22.61 4.36 35.09
N ARG A 11 -23.44 3.30 35.06
CA ARG A 11 -22.95 1.93 34.84
C ARG A 11 -22.62 1.71 33.36
N ALA A 12 -23.51 2.14 32.45
CA ALA A 12 -23.30 2.04 31.01
C ALA A 12 -22.00 2.73 30.58
N ILE A 13 -21.72 3.95 31.06
CA ILE A 13 -20.49 4.69 30.76
C ILE A 13 -19.24 3.94 31.26
N LYS A 14 -19.26 3.37 32.48
CA LYS A 14 -18.14 2.57 33.01
C LYS A 14 -17.88 1.32 32.16
N TYR A 15 -18.92 0.58 31.80
CA TYR A 15 -18.79 -0.61 30.95
C TYR A 15 -18.35 -0.26 29.53
N LEU A 16 -18.88 0.80 28.93
CA LEU A 16 -18.47 1.28 27.61
C LEU A 16 -16.99 1.66 27.62
N MET A 17 -16.55 2.48 28.58
CA MET A 17 -15.15 2.86 28.73
C MET A 17 -14.24 1.63 28.87
N PHE A 18 -14.58 0.67 29.73
CA PHE A 18 -13.79 -0.53 29.92
C PHE A 18 -13.71 -1.37 28.64
N THR A 19 -14.84 -1.64 27.98
CA THR A 19 -14.87 -2.43 26.73
C THR A 19 -14.08 -1.76 25.61
N PHE A 20 -14.23 -0.45 25.42
CA PHE A 20 -13.55 0.28 24.34
C PHE A 20 -12.04 0.34 24.56
N ASN A 21 -11.59 0.59 25.80
CA ASN A 21 -10.16 0.53 26.13
C ASN A 21 -9.61 -0.91 26.02
N PHE A 22 -10.38 -1.94 26.38
CA PHE A 22 -9.96 -3.33 26.21
C PHE A 22 -9.75 -3.70 24.74
N MET A 23 -10.66 -3.26 23.84
CA MET A 23 -10.48 -3.44 22.39
C MET A 23 -9.19 -2.77 21.90
N PHE A 24 -8.90 -1.55 22.34
CA PHE A 24 -7.64 -0.88 21.99
C PHE A 24 -6.39 -1.55 22.58
N VAL A 25 -6.45 -2.16 23.77
CA VAL A 25 -5.35 -2.99 24.31
C VAL A 25 -5.06 -4.16 23.37
N VAL A 26 -6.10 -4.86 22.89
CA VAL A 26 -5.95 -5.97 21.92
C VAL A 26 -5.35 -5.46 20.60
N THR A 27 -5.85 -4.35 20.05
CA THR A 27 -5.31 -3.72 18.84
C THR A 27 -3.83 -3.32 19.02
N GLY A 28 -3.46 -2.72 20.15
CA GLY A 28 -2.08 -2.35 20.46
C GLY A 28 -1.14 -3.56 20.47
N ILE A 29 -1.56 -4.67 21.08
CA ILE A 29 -0.80 -5.94 21.08
C ILE A 29 -0.65 -6.49 19.64
N ILE A 30 -1.71 -6.45 18.83
CA ILE A 30 -1.68 -6.88 17.43
C ILE A 30 -0.70 -6.02 16.62
N LEU A 31 -0.74 -4.69 16.74
CA LEU A 31 0.16 -3.77 16.04
C LEU A 31 1.64 -4.01 16.41
N ILE A 32 1.93 -4.22 17.71
CA ILE A 32 3.27 -4.58 18.17
C ILE A 32 3.71 -5.92 17.59
N GLY A 33 2.83 -6.93 17.59
CA GLY A 33 3.11 -8.26 17.05
C GLY A 33 3.38 -8.26 15.55
N VAL A 34 2.54 -7.56 14.77
CA VAL A 34 2.72 -7.38 13.32
C VAL A 34 4.01 -6.62 13.05
N GLY A 35 4.24 -5.48 13.70
CA GLY A 35 5.46 -4.69 13.52
C GLY A 35 6.74 -5.45 13.87
N ALA A 36 6.72 -6.24 14.94
CA ALA A 36 7.83 -7.12 15.32
C ALA A 36 8.04 -8.26 14.32
N LYS A 37 6.98 -8.87 13.80
CA LYS A 37 7.08 -9.94 12.80
C LYS A 37 7.61 -9.42 11.46
N VAL A 38 7.10 -8.27 11.00
CA VAL A 38 7.60 -7.54 9.83
C VAL A 38 9.09 -7.22 10.00
N LYS A 39 9.47 -6.59 11.13
CA LYS A 39 10.87 -6.30 11.45
C LYS A 39 11.76 -7.55 11.47
N SER A 40 11.29 -8.65 12.05
CA SER A 40 12.06 -9.90 12.14
C SER A 40 12.25 -10.59 10.78
N ASN A 41 11.30 -10.48 9.85
CA ASN A 41 11.45 -11.03 8.51
C ASN A 41 12.50 -10.26 7.71
N TYR A 42 12.59 -8.94 7.90
CA TYR A 42 13.52 -8.09 7.17
C TYR A 42 14.90 -7.95 7.82
N ALA A 43 15.01 -8.22 9.13
CA ALA A 43 16.27 -8.21 9.88
C ALA A 43 17.35 -9.20 9.37
N THR A 44 16.98 -10.13 8.47
CA THR A 44 17.93 -11.08 7.87
C THR A 44 18.70 -10.45 6.68
N TYR A 45 18.26 -9.30 6.17
CA TYR A 45 18.90 -8.56 5.07
C TYR A 45 19.75 -7.36 5.55
N ASP A 46 20.02 -7.27 6.86
CA ASP A 46 20.59 -6.13 7.61
C ASP A 46 21.93 -5.55 7.12
N ASN A 47 22.64 -6.19 6.19
CA ASN A 47 23.92 -5.69 5.67
C ASN A 47 23.78 -4.78 4.44
N ALA A 48 22.60 -4.70 3.82
CA ALA A 48 22.39 -3.92 2.58
C ALA A 48 21.28 -2.86 2.68
N LEU A 49 20.36 -2.97 3.66
CA LEU A 49 19.15 -2.13 3.67
C LEU A 49 19.34 -0.85 4.51
N ASP A 50 19.38 0.27 3.77
CA ASP A 50 19.45 1.64 4.27
C ASP A 50 18.36 1.91 5.33
N ALA A 51 18.63 2.81 6.28
CA ALA A 51 17.91 2.94 7.56
C ALA A 51 16.39 3.26 7.47
N LYS A 52 15.86 3.42 6.25
CA LYS A 52 14.48 3.84 5.95
C LYS A 52 13.47 2.71 6.08
N TYR A 53 13.81 1.47 5.71
CA TYR A 53 12.91 0.32 5.88
C TYR A 53 12.65 0.00 7.36
N PHE A 54 13.57 0.35 8.25
CA PHE A 54 13.34 0.25 9.69
C PHE A 54 12.32 1.27 10.21
N SER A 55 12.17 2.43 9.56
CA SER A 55 11.31 3.51 10.05
C SER A 55 9.84 3.11 10.11
N LEU A 56 9.31 2.41 9.10
CA LEU A 56 7.88 2.07 9.05
C LEU A 56 7.48 1.00 10.09
N PRO A 57 8.18 -0.15 10.23
CA PRO A 57 7.89 -1.14 11.27
C PRO A 57 8.21 -0.62 12.67
N ASN A 58 9.26 0.20 12.85
CA ASN A 58 9.53 0.84 14.15
C ASN A 58 8.42 1.84 14.52
N LEU A 59 7.89 2.60 13.56
CA LEU A 59 6.73 3.49 13.79
C LEU A 59 5.48 2.68 14.16
N LEU A 60 5.22 1.56 13.49
CA LEU A 60 4.10 0.67 13.79
C LEU A 60 4.19 0.11 15.23
N ILE A 61 5.38 -0.34 15.64
CA ILE A 61 5.65 -0.78 17.01
C ILE A 61 5.47 0.37 18.01
N ALA A 62 6.05 1.55 17.73
CA ALA A 62 5.98 2.71 18.62
C ALA A 62 4.53 3.17 18.85
N THR A 63 3.74 3.29 17.79
CA THR A 63 2.30 3.62 17.85
C THR A 63 1.53 2.53 18.60
N GLY A 64 1.80 1.25 18.35
CA GLY A 64 1.19 0.14 19.09
C GLY A 64 1.49 0.18 20.60
N VAL A 65 2.72 0.53 21.00
CA VAL A 65 3.11 0.71 22.41
C VAL A 65 2.39 1.91 23.03
N ILE A 66 2.28 3.04 22.33
CA ILE A 66 1.55 4.22 22.82
C ILE A 66 0.07 3.87 23.05
N ILE A 67 -0.59 3.25 22.07
CA ILE A 67 -1.99 2.78 22.18
C ILE A 67 -2.14 1.82 23.37
N PHE A 68 -1.28 0.80 23.46
CA PHE A 68 -1.31 -0.16 24.57
C PHE A 68 -1.19 0.53 25.94
N LEU A 69 -0.25 1.46 26.12
CA LEU A 69 -0.05 2.17 27.39
C LEU A 69 -1.23 3.08 27.75
N VAL A 70 -1.73 3.87 26.80
CA VAL A 70 -2.90 4.74 26.99
C VAL A 70 -4.12 3.91 27.39
N SER A 71 -4.40 2.82 26.67
CA SER A 71 -5.56 1.97 26.91
C SER A 71 -5.44 1.11 28.17
N PHE A 72 -4.22 0.67 28.52
CA PHE A 72 -3.97 -0.01 29.80
C PHE A 72 -4.20 0.94 30.98
N LEU A 73 -3.76 2.20 30.89
CA LEU A 73 -4.06 3.23 31.89
C LEU A 73 -5.57 3.51 31.99
N GLY A 74 -6.29 3.53 30.87
CA GLY A 74 -7.76 3.62 30.83
C GLY A 74 -8.43 2.46 31.57
N CYS A 75 -8.09 1.21 31.24
CA CYS A 75 -8.60 0.01 31.90
C CYS A 75 -8.26 -0.02 33.41
N TYR A 76 -7.02 0.27 33.78
CA TYR A 76 -6.57 0.25 35.17
C TYR A 76 -7.19 1.38 36.00
N GLY A 77 -7.32 2.58 35.41
CA GLY A 77 -8.02 3.72 36.03
C GLY A 77 -9.51 3.42 36.29
N ALA A 78 -10.18 2.76 35.34
CA ALA A 78 -11.57 2.32 35.49
C ALA A 78 -11.74 1.25 36.59
N MET A 79 -10.84 0.25 36.67
CA MET A 79 -10.89 -0.80 37.70
C MET A 79 -10.59 -0.28 39.11
N LYS A 80 -9.64 0.66 39.26
CA LYS A 80 -9.17 1.13 40.58
C LYS A 80 -10.07 2.19 41.21
N GLU A 81 -11.06 2.70 40.46
CA GLU A 81 -11.92 3.84 40.82
C GLU A 81 -11.15 5.08 41.34
N ASN A 82 -9.86 5.20 41.00
CA ASN A 82 -9.01 6.29 41.48
C ASN A 82 -9.16 7.51 40.57
N TRP A 83 -9.80 8.55 41.09
CA TRP A 83 -10.05 9.82 40.39
C TRP A 83 -8.77 10.43 39.80
N ILE A 84 -7.61 10.29 40.44
CA ILE A 84 -6.33 10.84 39.95
C ILE A 84 -5.90 10.15 38.65
N MET A 85 -6.08 8.83 38.55
CA MET A 85 -5.71 8.08 37.34
C MET A 85 -6.69 8.32 36.19
N LEU A 86 -7.99 8.47 36.49
CA LEU A 86 -8.98 8.87 35.49
C LEU A 86 -8.75 10.29 34.98
N MET A 87 -8.34 11.23 35.86
CA MET A 87 -7.94 12.58 35.45
C MET A 87 -6.66 12.56 34.59
N ALA A 88 -5.64 11.80 34.97
CA ALA A 88 -4.42 11.67 34.18
C ALA A 88 -4.68 11.08 32.78
N PHE A 89 -5.54 10.07 32.68
CA PHE A 89 -6.00 9.51 31.39
C PHE A 89 -6.73 10.57 30.54
N SER A 90 -7.65 11.34 31.14
CA SER A 90 -8.38 12.41 30.44
C SER A 90 -7.45 13.51 29.92
N VAL A 91 -6.48 13.94 30.72
CA VAL A 91 -5.47 14.93 30.31
C VAL A 91 -4.58 14.39 29.19
N LEU A 92 -4.17 13.13 29.26
CA LEU A 92 -3.35 12.48 28.22
C LEU A 92 -4.09 12.42 26.88
N LEU A 93 -5.38 12.06 26.88
CA LEU A 93 -6.22 12.11 25.66
C LEU A 93 -6.35 13.53 25.12
N GLY A 94 -6.50 14.55 25.98
CA GLY A 94 -6.53 15.95 25.57
C GLY A 94 -5.24 16.41 24.88
N VAL A 95 -4.07 15.97 25.38
CA VAL A 95 -2.77 16.25 24.75
C VAL A 95 -2.63 15.54 23.40
N ILE A 96 -3.08 14.27 23.30
CA ILE A 96 -3.08 13.52 22.04
C ILE A 96 -3.97 14.21 21.00
N PHE A 97 -5.17 14.65 21.39
CA PHE A 97 -6.09 15.37 20.51
C PHE A 97 -5.49 16.69 19.97
N ILE A 98 -4.81 17.47 20.82
CA ILE A 98 -4.11 18.69 20.39
C ILE A 98 -2.97 18.35 19.40
N PHE A 99 -2.23 17.26 19.64
CA PHE A 99 -1.17 16.81 18.75
C PHE A 99 -1.72 16.35 17.39
N GLU A 100 -2.80 15.57 17.40
CA GLU A 100 -3.50 15.09 16.19
C GLU A 100 -4.07 16.25 15.37
N PHE A 101 -4.74 17.22 16.01
CA PHE A 101 -5.22 18.44 15.36
C PHE A 101 -4.08 19.26 14.75
N SER A 102 -2.95 19.39 15.47
CA SER A 102 -1.76 20.07 14.97
C SER A 102 -1.13 19.35 13.77
N ALA A 103 -1.08 18.01 13.82
CA ALA A 103 -0.60 17.17 12.72
C ALA A 103 -1.52 17.25 11.49
N GLY A 104 -2.84 17.33 11.68
CA GLY A 104 -3.81 17.54 10.61
C GLY A 104 -3.62 18.87 9.89
N ILE A 105 -3.45 19.97 10.65
CA ILE A 105 -3.14 21.29 10.07
C ILE A 105 -1.79 21.25 9.33
N ALA A 106 -0.75 20.68 9.95
CA ALA A 106 0.56 20.58 9.33
C ALA A 106 0.52 19.74 8.03
N GLY A 107 -0.19 18.62 8.03
CA GLY A 107 -0.40 17.78 6.85
C GLY A 107 -1.12 18.51 5.72
N TYR A 108 -2.15 19.31 6.04
CA TYR A 108 -2.84 20.14 5.06
C TYR A 108 -1.94 21.22 4.46
N VAL A 109 -1.19 21.97 5.29
CA VAL A 109 -0.34 23.08 4.84
C VAL A 109 0.91 22.59 4.08
N LEU A 110 1.49 21.44 4.46
CA LEU A 110 2.70 20.90 3.83
C LEU A 110 2.41 19.91 2.69
N ARG A 111 1.14 19.62 2.35
CA ARG A 111 0.77 18.56 1.38
C ARG A 111 1.59 18.57 0.08
N ASP A 112 1.79 19.76 -0.51
CA ASP A 112 2.49 19.93 -1.80
C ASP A 112 4.03 19.81 -1.66
N ARG A 113 4.56 19.92 -0.43
CA ARG A 113 5.97 19.65 -0.10
C ARG A 113 6.19 18.18 0.23
N THR A 114 5.21 17.57 0.92
CA THR A 114 5.21 16.16 1.26
C THR A 114 5.15 15.29 0.00
N SER A 115 4.32 15.63 -1.00
CA SER A 115 4.29 14.90 -2.28
C SER A 115 5.67 14.90 -2.96
N ALA A 116 6.26 16.07 -3.24
CA ALA A 116 7.58 16.17 -3.87
C ALA A 116 8.70 15.46 -3.08
N TYR A 117 8.61 15.42 -1.75
CA TYR A 117 9.54 14.65 -0.91
C TYR A 117 9.31 13.14 -1.07
N LEU A 118 8.06 12.68 -1.00
CA LEU A 118 7.70 11.29 -1.21
C LEU A 118 8.07 10.80 -2.62
N GLU A 119 7.80 11.58 -3.67
CA GLU A 119 8.24 11.31 -5.04
C GLU A 119 9.74 10.99 -5.12
N THR A 120 10.55 11.84 -4.48
CA THR A 120 12.02 11.73 -4.49
C THR A 120 12.48 10.46 -3.77
N GLU A 121 11.88 10.15 -2.62
CA GLU A 121 12.22 9.00 -1.80
C GLU A 121 11.73 7.67 -2.43
N LEU A 122 10.52 7.65 -2.97
CA LEU A 122 9.99 6.51 -3.73
C LEU A 122 10.83 6.26 -4.99
N SER A 123 11.23 7.31 -5.72
CA SER A 123 12.14 7.17 -6.86
C SER A 123 13.52 6.63 -6.46
N LYS A 124 13.99 6.91 -5.23
CA LYS A 124 15.22 6.29 -4.69
C LYS A 124 15.00 4.81 -4.39
N THR A 125 13.90 4.42 -3.73
CA THR A 125 13.65 3.00 -3.41
C THR A 125 13.42 2.16 -4.65
N MET A 126 12.68 2.67 -5.65
CA MET A 126 12.39 1.95 -6.90
C MET A 126 13.66 1.54 -7.68
N LYS A 127 14.76 2.29 -7.56
CA LYS A 127 16.06 1.91 -8.17
C LYS A 127 16.71 0.68 -7.53
N HIS A 128 16.38 0.36 -6.28
CA HIS A 128 16.91 -0.80 -5.56
C HIS A 128 16.00 -2.03 -5.70
N TYR A 129 14.99 -1.98 -6.58
CA TYR A 129 14.03 -3.07 -6.82
C TYR A 129 14.71 -4.38 -7.24
N ASP A 130 15.72 -4.32 -8.11
CA ASP A 130 16.48 -5.51 -8.57
C ASP A 130 17.54 -5.97 -7.54
N GLU A 131 17.95 -5.07 -6.64
CA GLU A 131 19.01 -5.32 -5.65
C GLU A 131 18.48 -5.96 -4.35
N ASP A 132 17.24 -5.63 -3.95
CA ASP A 132 16.63 -6.07 -2.71
C ASP A 132 15.24 -6.70 -2.91
N THR A 133 15.15 -7.99 -2.59
CA THR A 133 13.91 -8.76 -2.58
C THR A 133 12.80 -8.16 -1.68
N THR A 134 13.15 -7.45 -0.61
CA THR A 134 12.18 -6.77 0.27
C THR A 134 11.56 -5.57 -0.43
N THR A 135 12.40 -4.74 -1.05
CA THR A 135 12.01 -3.62 -1.91
C THR A 135 11.15 -4.10 -3.07
N ALA A 136 11.51 -5.22 -3.72
CA ALA A 136 10.71 -5.83 -4.78
C ALA A 136 9.31 -6.21 -4.30
N ILE A 137 9.20 -7.03 -3.24
CA ILE A 137 7.92 -7.47 -2.67
C ILE A 137 7.05 -6.27 -2.24
N MET A 138 7.64 -5.23 -1.63
CA MET A 138 6.91 -4.02 -1.27
C MET A 138 6.34 -3.30 -2.49
N TRP A 139 7.16 -3.12 -3.53
CA TRP A 139 6.72 -2.47 -4.77
C TRP A 139 5.65 -3.29 -5.50
N ASP A 140 5.80 -4.62 -5.57
CA ASP A 140 4.82 -5.51 -6.17
C ASP A 140 3.48 -5.43 -5.43
N THR A 141 3.51 -5.54 -4.10
CA THR A 141 2.31 -5.42 -3.25
C THR A 141 1.60 -4.08 -3.47
N ILE A 142 2.34 -2.97 -3.54
CA ILE A 142 1.76 -1.63 -3.74
C ILE A 142 1.11 -1.50 -5.12
N GLN A 143 1.75 -2.03 -6.16
CA GLN A 143 1.25 -1.95 -7.53
C GLN A 143 0.00 -2.81 -7.76
N GLU A 144 -0.04 -4.01 -7.15
CA GLU A 144 -1.20 -4.90 -7.19
C GLU A 144 -2.36 -4.35 -6.34
N GLU A 145 -2.12 -3.89 -5.11
CA GLU A 145 -3.18 -3.40 -4.20
C GLU A 145 -3.81 -2.07 -4.67
N PHE A 146 -3.02 -1.16 -5.25
CA PHE A 146 -3.49 0.16 -5.69
C PHE A 146 -3.70 0.29 -7.20
N GLU A 147 -3.62 -0.81 -7.96
CA GLU A 147 -3.74 -0.86 -9.43
C GLU A 147 -2.95 0.25 -10.13
N CYS A 148 -1.67 0.36 -9.79
CA CYS A 148 -0.79 1.47 -10.16
C CYS A 148 0.57 0.99 -10.67
N CYS A 149 1.29 1.84 -11.41
CA CYS A 149 2.60 1.49 -11.95
C CYS A 149 3.56 2.69 -11.91
N GLY A 150 4.73 2.49 -11.30
CA GLY A 150 5.72 3.54 -11.05
C GLY A 150 5.29 4.57 -9.99
N VAL A 151 6.11 5.60 -9.80
CA VAL A 151 5.83 6.66 -8.81
C VAL A 151 4.72 7.57 -9.34
N LYS A 152 4.95 8.13 -10.53
CA LYS A 152 4.04 8.99 -11.30
C LYS A 152 3.45 8.28 -12.50
N ASN A 153 4.22 7.42 -13.16
CA ASN A 153 3.76 6.64 -14.31
C ASN A 153 4.67 5.44 -14.60
N PHE A 154 4.22 4.53 -15.46
CA PHE A 154 4.98 3.35 -15.86
C PHE A 154 6.35 3.69 -16.51
N SER A 155 6.49 4.88 -17.10
CA SER A 155 7.77 5.35 -17.68
C SER A 155 8.87 5.56 -16.65
N ASP A 156 8.55 5.67 -15.35
CA ASP A 156 9.58 5.83 -14.31
C ASP A 156 10.52 4.62 -14.26
N TRP A 157 10.04 3.43 -14.66
CA TRP A 157 10.83 2.20 -14.78
C TRP A 157 11.99 2.30 -15.78
N GLU A 158 11.88 3.14 -16.81
CA GLU A 158 12.98 3.39 -17.77
C GLU A 158 14.21 4.06 -17.11
N THR A 159 14.04 4.62 -15.91
CA THR A 159 15.13 5.24 -15.13
C THR A 159 15.80 4.26 -14.14
N THR A 160 15.33 3.02 -14.10
CA THR A 160 15.86 1.93 -13.26
C THR A 160 16.80 1.03 -14.08
N THR A 161 17.54 0.15 -13.40
CA THR A 161 18.33 -0.91 -14.03
C THR A 161 17.53 -2.21 -14.26
N PHE A 162 16.21 -2.18 -14.08
CA PHE A 162 15.40 -3.40 -14.05
C PHE A 162 15.20 -4.03 -15.45
N GLY A 163 15.61 -5.29 -15.55
CA GLY A 163 15.40 -6.16 -16.70
C GLY A 163 16.20 -5.79 -17.97
N PRO A 164 16.09 -6.61 -19.04
CA PRO A 164 16.90 -6.46 -20.25
C PRO A 164 16.77 -5.07 -20.89
N GLY A 165 17.90 -4.34 -20.92
CA GLY A 165 18.01 -3.05 -21.58
C GLY A 165 17.34 -1.87 -20.85
N ASN A 166 17.09 -1.98 -19.54
CA ASN A 166 16.47 -0.94 -18.69
C ASN A 166 15.08 -0.51 -19.18
N LYS A 167 14.29 -1.45 -19.72
CA LYS A 167 12.97 -1.20 -20.32
C LYS A 167 11.92 -2.23 -19.93
N SER A 168 12.15 -2.97 -18.85
CA SER A 168 11.19 -3.95 -18.34
C SER A 168 10.32 -3.34 -17.26
N LEU A 169 9.07 -3.81 -17.19
CA LEU A 169 8.15 -3.48 -16.12
C LEU A 169 7.95 -4.75 -15.26
N PRO A 170 7.78 -4.62 -13.94
CA PRO A 170 7.45 -5.77 -13.10
C PRO A 170 6.06 -6.32 -13.47
N ILE A 171 5.78 -7.57 -13.13
CA ILE A 171 4.51 -8.23 -13.50
C ILE A 171 3.32 -7.55 -12.80
N SER A 172 3.54 -7.10 -11.56
CA SER A 172 2.64 -6.33 -10.70
C SER A 172 2.14 -5.02 -11.32
N CYS A 173 2.90 -4.40 -12.25
CA CYS A 173 2.48 -3.21 -13.00
C CYS A 173 1.33 -3.46 -14.00
N CYS A 174 0.94 -4.72 -14.25
CA CYS A 174 -0.04 -5.11 -15.25
C CYS A 174 -1.15 -5.99 -14.66
N PRO A 175 -2.43 -5.79 -15.06
CA PRO A 175 -3.52 -6.66 -14.63
C PRO A 175 -3.36 -8.06 -15.25
N MET A 176 -3.27 -9.09 -14.41
CA MET A 176 -3.29 -10.48 -14.89
C MET A 176 -4.67 -10.83 -15.43
N LYS A 177 -4.73 -11.40 -16.64
CA LYS A 177 -5.99 -11.90 -17.21
C LYS A 177 -6.28 -13.31 -16.71
N GLU A 178 -7.33 -13.46 -15.93
CA GLU A 178 -7.82 -14.77 -15.49
C GLU A 178 -8.12 -15.70 -16.68
N GLY A 179 -7.86 -17.00 -16.50
CA GLY A 179 -8.11 -18.03 -17.52
C GLY A 179 -7.05 -18.16 -18.63
N VAL A 180 -5.97 -17.37 -18.61
CA VAL A 180 -4.84 -17.49 -19.55
C VAL A 180 -3.81 -18.50 -19.05
N ILE A 181 -3.43 -19.45 -19.91
CA ILE A 181 -2.31 -20.38 -19.67
C ILE A 181 -1.22 -20.09 -20.72
N GLY A 182 -0.10 -19.51 -20.29
CA GLY A 182 1.02 -19.19 -21.18
C GLY A 182 2.04 -18.25 -20.54
N VAL A 183 3.02 -17.81 -21.33
CA VAL A 183 3.94 -16.74 -20.92
C VAL A 183 3.25 -15.37 -20.96
N PHE A 184 3.53 -14.54 -19.96
CA PHE A 184 2.93 -13.22 -19.79
C PHE A 184 3.99 -12.13 -19.97
N TYR A 185 3.65 -11.04 -20.65
CA TYR A 185 4.56 -9.93 -20.91
C TYR A 185 3.88 -8.59 -20.60
N CYS A 186 4.39 -7.89 -19.58
CA CYS A 186 4.03 -6.51 -19.26
C CYS A 186 4.98 -5.56 -19.99
N ASN A 187 4.45 -4.69 -20.86
CA ASN A 187 5.27 -3.68 -21.55
C ASN A 187 4.49 -2.39 -21.84
N ALA A 188 5.23 -1.27 -21.88
CA ALA A 188 4.71 0.09 -22.11
C ALA A 188 4.07 0.34 -23.50
N GLU A 189 3.92 -0.69 -24.33
CA GLU A 189 3.54 -0.54 -25.74
C GLU A 189 2.03 -0.77 -25.90
N SER A 190 1.34 0.23 -26.45
CA SER A 190 -0.12 0.23 -26.55
C SER A 190 -0.63 -1.00 -27.31
N ILE A 191 -1.43 -1.82 -26.63
CA ILE A 191 -2.20 -2.86 -27.30
C ILE A 191 -3.32 -2.20 -28.10
N ASN A 192 -3.08 -2.00 -29.39
CA ASN A 192 -4.15 -1.77 -30.34
C ASN A 192 -4.98 -3.05 -30.42
N THR A 193 -5.97 -3.16 -29.53
CA THR A 193 -6.94 -4.26 -29.49
C THR A 193 -7.92 -4.18 -30.65
N SER A 194 -7.43 -4.42 -31.88
CA SER A 194 -8.26 -5.05 -32.90
C SER A 194 -8.38 -6.52 -32.54
N LEU A 195 -9.40 -6.86 -31.74
CA LEU A 195 -9.89 -8.22 -31.59
C LEU A 195 -10.02 -8.84 -33.00
N PRO A 196 -9.37 -9.97 -33.30
CA PRO A 196 -9.54 -10.61 -34.60
C PRO A 196 -10.96 -11.17 -34.71
N THR A 197 -11.81 -10.48 -35.44
CA THR A 197 -13.11 -11.00 -35.91
C THR A 197 -12.87 -12.28 -36.70
N PRO A 198 -13.58 -13.38 -36.41
CA PRO A 198 -13.44 -14.62 -37.17
C PRO A 198 -14.24 -14.51 -38.49
N THR A 199 -13.59 -14.02 -39.54
CA THR A 199 -14.07 -14.12 -40.93
C THR A 199 -12.95 -14.62 -41.82
N GLY A 200 -13.20 -15.71 -42.55
CA GLY A 200 -12.22 -16.35 -43.42
C GLY A 200 -12.12 -15.72 -44.81
N ASP A 201 -11.57 -16.52 -45.72
CA ASP A 201 -11.43 -16.32 -47.17
C ASP A 201 -10.32 -15.38 -47.70
N THR A 202 -9.20 -16.05 -47.99
CA THR A 202 -8.44 -16.04 -49.27
C THR A 202 -7.59 -14.85 -49.76
N THR A 203 -6.47 -15.26 -50.35
CA THR A 203 -5.65 -14.66 -51.43
C THR A 203 -4.61 -13.55 -51.12
N GLU A 204 -3.39 -13.84 -51.59
CA GLU A 204 -2.18 -13.01 -51.82
C GLU A 204 -2.41 -11.72 -52.65
N PRO A 205 -1.44 -10.78 -52.79
CA PRO A 205 0.03 -10.87 -52.57
C PRO A 205 0.61 -9.76 -51.63
N SER A 206 1.92 -9.49 -51.43
CA SER A 206 3.17 -9.90 -52.11
C SER A 206 4.45 -9.75 -51.23
N THR A 207 5.53 -10.47 -51.60
CA THR A 207 6.93 -10.02 -51.88
C THR A 207 7.53 -8.87 -51.03
N GLN A 208 8.71 -8.96 -50.37
CA GLN A 208 9.92 -9.76 -50.65
C GLN A 208 10.78 -10.00 -49.39
N SER A 209 11.49 -11.13 -49.32
CA SER A 209 12.52 -11.41 -48.29
C SER A 209 13.90 -11.54 -48.92
N THR A 210 14.97 -11.22 -48.17
CA THR A 210 16.35 -11.57 -48.54
C THR A 210 16.86 -12.72 -47.68
N THR A 211 17.54 -13.65 -48.33
CA THR A 211 17.71 -15.07 -47.97
C THR A 211 18.88 -15.37 -47.04
N VAL A 212 18.72 -16.34 -46.12
CA VAL A 212 19.83 -17.20 -45.65
C VAL A 212 19.33 -18.65 -45.51
N ASN A 213 20.03 -19.60 -46.13
CA ASN A 213 19.76 -21.03 -46.04
C ASN A 213 20.74 -21.74 -45.08
N THR A 214 20.26 -22.80 -44.42
CA THR A 214 20.90 -24.14 -44.26
C THR A 214 20.82 -24.71 -42.83
N THR A 215 20.41 -25.97 -42.78
CA THR A 215 20.09 -26.82 -41.62
C THR A 215 21.29 -27.48 -40.93
N VAL A 216 21.23 -27.68 -39.61
CA VAL A 216 21.55 -28.96 -38.92
C VAL A 216 20.63 -29.10 -37.68
N SER A 217 20.11 -30.30 -37.41
CA SER A 217 19.23 -30.59 -36.27
C SER A 217 19.87 -31.54 -35.26
N THR A 218 19.72 -31.25 -33.95
CA THR A 218 19.86 -32.25 -32.87
C THR A 218 18.81 -31.96 -31.78
N THR A 219 18.29 -33.00 -31.11
CA THR A 219 16.91 -33.04 -30.63
C THR A 219 16.70 -32.96 -29.10
N LEU A 220 15.71 -32.16 -28.68
CA LEU A 220 14.88 -32.34 -27.46
C LEU A 220 13.47 -31.80 -27.79
N PRO A 221 12.36 -32.26 -27.15
CA PRO A 221 11.04 -32.17 -27.77
C PRO A 221 10.51 -30.74 -27.79
N THR A 222 10.09 -30.30 -28.98
CA THR A 222 9.48 -29.00 -29.22
C THR A 222 8.09 -28.92 -28.61
N THR A 223 8.00 -28.46 -27.36
CA THR A 223 6.79 -27.80 -26.88
C THR A 223 6.53 -26.59 -27.78
N LYS A 224 5.39 -26.55 -28.47
CA LYS A 224 4.98 -25.36 -29.20
C LYS A 224 4.89 -24.21 -28.19
N ALA A 225 5.71 -23.17 -28.38
CA ALA A 225 5.57 -21.95 -27.62
C ALA A 225 4.18 -21.36 -27.89
N TYR A 226 3.31 -21.37 -26.88
CA TYR A 226 2.06 -20.63 -26.96
C TYR A 226 2.37 -19.14 -27.10
N PRO A 227 1.69 -18.40 -28.00
CA PRO A 227 1.89 -16.97 -28.11
C PRO A 227 1.53 -16.33 -26.77
N GLY A 228 2.48 -15.57 -26.22
CA GLY A 228 2.31 -14.95 -24.90
C GLY A 228 1.20 -13.91 -24.89
N THR A 229 0.51 -13.79 -23.76
CA THR A 229 -0.48 -12.72 -23.58
C THR A 229 0.25 -11.45 -23.18
N ARG A 230 0.06 -10.40 -23.98
CA ARG A 230 0.52 -9.05 -23.70
C ARG A 230 -0.58 -8.29 -22.93
N THR A 231 -0.18 -7.44 -22.00
CA THR A 231 -1.05 -6.48 -21.30
C THR A 231 -0.40 -5.12 -21.20
N SER A 232 -1.19 -4.06 -21.30
CA SER A 232 -0.75 -2.69 -20.99
C SER A 232 -0.62 -2.51 -19.48
N PRO A 233 0.37 -1.72 -18.99
CA PRO A 233 0.50 -1.40 -17.58
C PRO A 233 -0.61 -0.47 -17.09
N TYR A 234 -0.73 -0.36 -15.76
CA TYR A 234 -1.60 0.63 -15.14
C TYR A 234 -1.21 2.06 -15.55
N PRO A 235 -2.15 2.91 -15.98
CA PRO A 235 -1.85 4.23 -16.53
C PRO A 235 -1.67 5.33 -15.46
N ARG A 236 -1.71 4.98 -14.16
CA ARG A 236 -1.57 5.91 -13.04
C ARG A 236 -0.37 5.51 -12.17
N GLY A 237 0.41 6.50 -11.75
CA GLY A 237 1.44 6.31 -10.73
C GLY A 237 0.87 6.10 -9.34
N CYS A 238 1.60 5.33 -8.53
CA CYS A 238 1.19 4.94 -7.18
C CYS A 238 1.07 6.12 -6.21
N GLU A 239 1.79 7.22 -6.43
CA GLU A 239 1.61 8.47 -5.68
C GLU A 239 0.17 8.99 -5.80
N SER A 240 -0.33 9.06 -7.04
CA SER A 240 -1.68 9.55 -7.34
C SER A 240 -2.78 8.58 -6.90
N ALA A 241 -2.53 7.27 -7.02
CA ALA A 241 -3.46 6.22 -6.57
C ALA A 241 -3.61 6.24 -5.04
N PHE A 242 -2.50 6.30 -4.31
CA PHE A 242 -2.51 6.44 -2.85
C PHE A 242 -3.16 7.74 -2.40
N GLY A 243 -2.87 8.87 -3.06
CA GLY A 243 -3.55 10.15 -2.79
C GLY A 243 -5.06 10.08 -3.00
N SER A 244 -5.52 9.35 -4.03
CA SER A 244 -6.95 9.11 -4.28
C SER A 244 -7.58 8.21 -3.24
N PHE A 245 -6.89 7.14 -2.82
CA PHE A 245 -7.33 6.25 -1.73
C PHE A 245 -7.50 7.02 -0.41
N ILE A 246 -6.49 7.79 -0.01
CA ILE A 246 -6.55 8.65 1.18
C ILE A 246 -7.68 9.66 1.04
N LYS A 247 -7.88 10.30 -0.12
CA LYS A 247 -8.99 11.24 -0.30
C LYS A 247 -10.37 10.57 -0.17
N SER A 248 -10.54 9.37 -0.74
CA SER A 248 -11.78 8.60 -0.64
C SER A 248 -12.09 8.27 0.82
N HIS A 249 -11.13 7.68 1.54
CA HIS A 249 -11.33 7.26 2.93
C HIS A 249 -11.20 8.39 3.96
N ALA A 250 -10.60 9.53 3.64
CA ALA A 250 -10.65 10.71 4.51
C ALA A 250 -12.06 11.29 4.62
N VAL A 251 -12.90 11.11 3.58
CA VAL A 251 -14.33 11.43 3.66
C VAL A 251 -15.05 10.45 4.59
N ASP A 252 -14.71 9.16 4.56
CA ASP A 252 -15.27 8.17 5.50
C ASP A 252 -14.83 8.40 6.95
N ILE A 253 -13.55 8.70 7.17
CA ILE A 253 -12.93 8.91 8.49
C ILE A 253 -13.36 10.25 9.11
N GLY A 254 -13.49 11.30 8.30
CA GLY A 254 -14.11 12.58 8.69
C GLY A 254 -15.64 12.56 8.65
N GLY A 255 -16.24 11.44 8.23
CA GLY A 255 -17.60 11.28 7.72
C GLY A 255 -18.75 11.38 8.73
N LEU A 256 -18.57 12.11 9.84
CA LEU A 256 -19.69 12.69 10.58
C LEU A 256 -20.11 14.08 10.05
N SER A 257 -19.48 14.57 8.97
CA SER A 257 -20.00 15.66 8.15
C SER A 257 -20.38 15.14 6.75
N SER A 258 -21.61 14.67 6.62
CA SER A 258 -22.21 14.30 5.34
C SER A 258 -22.31 15.50 4.38
N GLU A 259 -22.18 15.21 3.08
CA GLU A 259 -22.99 15.80 2.00
C GLU A 259 -23.17 17.33 1.98
N SER A 260 -22.28 18.04 1.27
CA SER A 260 -22.72 19.19 0.47
C SER A 260 -21.78 19.41 -0.72
N ASP A 261 -22.37 19.48 -1.90
CA ASP A 261 -21.67 19.57 -3.18
C ASP A 261 -20.75 20.79 -3.29
N PHE A 262 -19.57 20.60 -3.87
CA PHE A 262 -18.89 21.66 -4.62
C PHE A 262 -18.86 21.29 -6.11
N HIS A 263 -20.05 21.27 -6.71
CA HIS A 263 -20.20 21.25 -8.16
C HIS A 263 -20.28 22.69 -8.67
N SER A 264 -19.25 23.11 -9.40
CA SER A 264 -19.25 24.21 -10.39
C SER A 264 -19.93 25.54 -10.03
N THR A 265 -19.13 26.56 -9.75
CA THR A 265 -19.25 27.86 -10.45
C THR A 265 -17.89 28.52 -10.60
#